data_AF-A0A4Q7FRK5-F1
#
_entry.id   AF-A0A4Q7FRK5-F1
#
_cell.length_a   1.000
_cell.length_b   1.000
_cell.length_c   1.000
_cell.angle_alpha   90.00
_cell.angle_beta   90.00
_cell.angle_gamma   90.00
#
_symmetry.space_group_name_H-M   'P 1'
#
loop_
_entity.id
_entity.type
_entity.pdbx_description
1 polymer ?
#
loop_
_entity_poly.entity_id
_entity_poly.type
_entity_poly.pdbx_seq_one_letter_code
_entity_poly.pdbx_strand_id
1 'polypeptide(L)'
;MNGQTLIHVVDGGYQLTGEKVVNFINKYYGNPKRIAHVVATHNDGDHAGGLQRVLEDFEVGALWMLRPWIYAEELLPRFKRFTTVDGLGKALKEAYSNLAALEEIGVRRKIQIYEPFQGATIGAFRVMAPTRSRFLDLVVSSEKTPEEKGLLETARDAVVRLMKEAAVLVKAAWGR
;
A
#
# COMPACT_ATOMS: atom_id res chain seq x y z
N MET A 1 -27.86 -14.86 -18.47
CA MET A 1 -27.23 -13.78 -17.67
C MET A 1 -28.22 -12.63 -17.59
N ASN A 2 -28.69 -12.28 -16.39
CA ASN A 2 -29.84 -11.37 -16.17
C ASN A 2 -29.50 -9.87 -16.30
N GLY A 3 -28.75 -9.47 -17.35
CA GLY A 3 -28.59 -8.04 -17.71
C GLY A 3 -28.01 -7.10 -16.65
N GLN A 4 -27.36 -7.61 -15.59
CA GLN A 4 -26.73 -6.77 -14.56
C GLN A 4 -25.34 -6.30 -15.03
N THR A 5 -25.15 -4.99 -15.03
CA THR A 5 -23.83 -4.35 -15.25
C THR A 5 -23.08 -4.28 -13.92
N LEU A 6 -21.88 -4.87 -13.87
CA LEU A 6 -20.96 -4.74 -12.75
C LEU A 6 -19.80 -3.83 -13.15
N ILE A 7 -19.55 -2.81 -12.35
CA ILE A 7 -18.42 -1.89 -12.56
C ILE A 7 -17.27 -2.33 -11.67
N HIS A 8 -16.12 -2.53 -12.31
CA HIS A 8 -14.86 -2.86 -11.66
C HIS A 8 -13.89 -1.71 -11.90
N VAL A 9 -13.22 -1.25 -10.84
CA VAL A 9 -12.15 -0.25 -10.94
C VAL A 9 -10.85 -0.93 -10.53
N VAL A 10 -9.86 -0.92 -11.42
CA VAL A 10 -8.53 -1.48 -11.17
C VAL A 10 -7.53 -0.34 -11.22
N ASP A 11 -6.89 -0.08 -10.09
CA ASP A 11 -6.07 1.11 -9.84
C ASP A 11 -6.82 2.44 -10.05
N GLY A 12 -6.23 3.52 -9.54
CA GLY A 12 -6.84 4.85 -9.48
C GLY A 12 -5.92 5.97 -9.93
N GLY A 13 -4.72 5.66 -10.42
CA GLY A 13 -3.74 6.71 -10.70
C GLY A 13 -3.21 7.33 -9.40
N TYR A 14 -2.73 8.57 -9.53
CA TYR A 14 -2.31 9.40 -8.40
C TYR A 14 -3.49 9.89 -7.56
N GLN A 15 -3.23 10.22 -6.29
CA GLN A 15 -4.23 10.81 -5.39
C GLN A 15 -4.84 12.11 -5.96
N LEU A 16 -4.01 12.98 -6.55
CA LEU A 16 -4.45 14.22 -7.21
C LEU A 16 -5.36 13.99 -8.43
N THR A 17 -5.31 12.80 -9.02
CA THR A 17 -6.15 12.43 -10.17
C THR A 17 -7.39 11.63 -9.79
N GLY A 18 -7.61 11.33 -8.50
CA GLY A 18 -8.76 10.55 -8.04
C GLY A 18 -10.11 11.15 -8.45
N GLU A 19 -10.25 12.48 -8.42
CA GLU A 19 -11.47 13.15 -8.89
C GLU A 19 -11.71 12.94 -10.39
N LYS A 20 -10.64 12.87 -11.21
CA LYS A 20 -10.77 12.56 -12.64
C LYS A 20 -11.31 11.14 -12.86
N VAL A 21 -10.95 10.19 -12.01
CA VAL A 21 -11.48 8.82 -12.06
C VAL A 21 -12.97 8.81 -11.72
N VAL A 22 -13.36 9.48 -10.63
CA VAL A 22 -14.79 9.62 -10.25
C VAL A 22 -15.60 10.26 -11.38
N ASN A 23 -15.11 11.37 -11.93
CA ASN A 23 -15.79 12.09 -13.01
C ASN A 23 -15.89 11.24 -14.29
N PHE A 24 -14.85 10.47 -14.62
CA PHE A 24 -14.87 9.56 -15.75
C PHE A 24 -15.94 8.48 -15.57
N ILE A 25 -15.98 7.84 -14.40
CA ILE A 25 -16.98 6.82 -14.06
C ILE A 25 -18.39 7.42 -14.17
N ASN A 26 -18.62 8.57 -13.55
CA ASN A 26 -19.94 9.20 -13.54
C ASN A 26 -20.41 9.58 -14.95
N LYS A 27 -19.50 10.10 -15.78
CA LYS A 27 -19.80 10.52 -17.15
C LYS A 27 -20.13 9.33 -18.06
N TYR A 28 -19.35 8.25 -18.01
CA TYR A 28 -19.41 7.19 -19.02
C TYR A 28 -20.17 5.93 -18.57
N TYR A 29 -20.46 5.77 -17.28
CA TYR A 29 -21.15 4.61 -16.74
C TYR A 29 -22.52 4.95 -16.12
N GLY A 30 -23.10 6.07 -16.53
CA GLY A 30 -24.47 6.44 -16.15
C GLY A 30 -24.61 6.89 -14.69
N ASN A 31 -23.60 7.61 -14.17
CA ASN A 31 -23.57 8.13 -12.80
C ASN A 31 -23.92 7.07 -11.73
N PRO A 32 -23.16 5.96 -11.67
CA PRO A 32 -23.49 4.83 -10.84
C PRO A 32 -23.32 5.20 -9.36
N LYS A 33 -24.23 4.69 -8.51
CA LYS A 33 -24.05 4.79 -7.05
C LYS A 33 -23.05 3.78 -6.50
N ARG A 34 -22.94 2.62 -7.17
CA ARG A 34 -22.22 1.45 -6.67
C ARG A 34 -21.12 1.01 -7.62
N ILE A 35 -19.95 0.72 -7.05
CA ILE A 35 -18.85 0.00 -7.69
C ILE A 35 -18.82 -1.40 -7.09
N ALA A 36 -18.92 -2.43 -7.93
CA ALA A 36 -18.98 -3.80 -7.45
C ALA A 36 -17.66 -4.23 -6.82
N HIS A 37 -16.54 -3.92 -7.49
CA HIS A 37 -15.21 -4.30 -7.06
C HIS A 37 -14.19 -3.20 -7.33
N VAL A 38 -13.38 -2.90 -6.33
CA VAL A 38 -12.18 -2.05 -6.46
C VAL A 38 -10.97 -2.92 -6.22
N VAL A 39 -9.98 -2.87 -7.11
CA VAL A 39 -8.77 -3.69 -7.05
C VAL A 39 -7.55 -2.78 -7.04
N ALA A 40 -6.69 -2.90 -6.04
CA ALA A 40 -5.37 -2.27 -6.01
C ALA A 40 -4.32 -3.30 -6.39
N THR A 41 -3.58 -3.04 -7.47
CA THR A 41 -2.58 -4.01 -7.98
C THR A 41 -1.32 -4.02 -7.13
N HIS A 42 -0.88 -2.85 -6.66
CA HIS A 42 0.29 -2.67 -5.80
C HIS A 42 0.24 -1.31 -5.09
N ASN A 43 1.23 -1.05 -4.24
CA ASN A 43 1.24 0.10 -3.33
C ASN A 43 1.64 1.43 -3.97
N ASP A 44 2.10 1.44 -5.21
CA ASP A 44 2.72 2.64 -5.77
C ASP A 44 1.70 3.77 -5.89
N GLY A 45 2.14 4.99 -5.59
CA GLY A 45 1.23 6.12 -5.39
C GLY A 45 0.47 6.51 -6.66
N ASP A 46 1.04 6.21 -7.81
CA ASP A 46 0.49 6.34 -9.15
C ASP A 46 -0.47 5.21 -9.54
N HIS A 47 -0.68 4.23 -8.67
CA HIS A 47 -1.66 3.17 -8.83
C HIS A 47 -2.72 3.19 -7.74
N ALA A 48 -2.32 3.24 -6.47
CA ALA A 48 -3.23 3.15 -5.33
C ALA A 48 -3.82 4.51 -4.90
N GLY A 49 -3.15 5.63 -5.22
CA GLY A 49 -3.48 6.94 -4.66
C GLY A 49 -4.91 7.39 -4.96
N GLY A 50 -5.31 7.37 -6.23
CA GLY A 50 -6.64 7.84 -6.63
C GLY A 50 -7.79 6.90 -6.22
N LEU A 51 -7.49 5.65 -5.85
CA LEU A 51 -8.50 4.72 -5.34
C LEU A 51 -9.11 5.19 -4.03
N GLN A 52 -8.37 5.96 -3.22
CA GLN A 52 -8.92 6.55 -1.99
C GLN A 52 -10.20 7.34 -2.27
N ARG A 53 -10.21 8.15 -3.33
CA ARG A 53 -11.38 8.93 -3.71
C ARG A 53 -12.53 8.05 -4.21
N VAL A 54 -12.23 7.00 -4.96
CA VAL A 54 -13.24 6.01 -5.40
C VAL A 54 -13.87 5.32 -4.19
N LEU A 55 -13.06 4.93 -3.21
CA LEU A 55 -13.52 4.32 -1.97
C LEU A 55 -14.30 5.27 -1.07
N GLU A 56 -14.28 6.58 -1.27
CA GLU A 56 -15.09 7.54 -0.50
C GLU A 56 -16.40 7.89 -1.21
N ASP A 57 -16.32 8.14 -2.52
CA ASP A 57 -17.43 8.73 -3.28
C ASP A 57 -18.49 7.70 -3.71
N PHE A 58 -18.13 6.41 -3.81
CA PHE A 58 -19.05 5.36 -4.26
C PHE A 58 -19.41 4.37 -3.15
N GLU A 59 -20.57 3.72 -3.25
CA GLU A 59 -20.83 2.50 -2.49
C GLU A 59 -19.98 1.37 -3.07
N VAL A 60 -19.02 0.83 -2.31
CA VAL A 60 -18.11 -0.21 -2.81
C VAL A 60 -18.49 -1.56 -2.23
N GLY A 61 -18.74 -2.54 -3.12
CA GLY A 61 -19.08 -3.89 -2.70
C GLY A 61 -17.92 -4.65 -2.07
N ALA A 62 -16.74 -4.59 -2.68
CA ALA A 62 -15.53 -5.24 -2.19
C ALA A 62 -14.26 -4.51 -2.62
N LEU A 63 -13.28 -4.45 -1.72
CA LEU A 63 -11.92 -4.00 -1.99
C LEU A 63 -10.99 -5.22 -2.07
N TRP A 64 -10.20 -5.31 -3.12
CA TRP A 64 -9.25 -6.39 -3.35
C TRP A 64 -7.83 -5.84 -3.32
N MET A 65 -7.03 -6.31 -2.38
CA MET A 65 -5.62 -5.96 -2.28
C MET A 65 -4.85 -6.95 -1.42
N LEU A 66 -3.56 -7.09 -1.70
CA LEU A 66 -2.65 -7.89 -0.88
C LEU A 66 -2.01 -7.01 0.19
N ARG A 67 -2.18 -7.39 1.45
CA ARG A 67 -1.72 -6.64 2.62
C ARG A 67 -0.52 -7.36 3.26
N PRO A 68 0.72 -6.88 3.09
CA PRO A 68 1.88 -7.58 3.65
C PRO A 68 1.81 -7.74 5.18
N TRP A 69 1.30 -6.73 5.88
CA TRP A 69 1.28 -6.68 7.36
C TRP A 69 0.37 -7.73 8.02
N ILE A 70 -0.65 -8.27 7.33
CA ILE A 70 -1.48 -9.34 7.92
C ILE A 70 -0.75 -10.69 7.95
N TYR A 71 0.37 -10.81 7.23
CA TYR A 71 1.24 -11.98 7.23
C TYR A 71 2.51 -11.77 8.05
N ALA A 72 2.56 -10.74 8.89
CA ALA A 72 3.75 -10.41 9.67
C ALA A 72 4.24 -11.60 10.52
N GLU A 73 3.35 -12.42 11.07
CA GLU A 73 3.72 -13.61 11.85
C GLU A 73 4.50 -14.63 11.02
N GLU A 74 4.03 -14.94 9.82
CA GLU A 74 4.70 -15.89 8.90
C GLU A 74 5.97 -15.31 8.28
N LEU A 75 5.99 -14.00 8.07
CA LEU A 75 7.13 -13.29 7.52
C LEU A 75 8.25 -13.11 8.55
N LEU A 76 7.93 -13.00 9.85
CA LEU A 76 8.88 -12.65 10.91
C LEU A 76 10.18 -13.48 10.89
N PRO A 77 10.15 -14.83 10.75
CA PRO A 77 11.38 -15.63 10.70
C PRO A 77 12.30 -15.30 9.52
N ARG A 78 11.78 -14.65 8.48
CA ARG A 78 12.52 -14.25 7.27
C ARG A 78 13.18 -12.89 7.38
N PHE A 79 12.89 -12.12 8.45
CA PHE A 79 13.45 -10.78 8.67
C PHE A 79 14.38 -10.77 9.88
N LYS A 80 15.67 -10.45 9.67
CA LYS A 80 16.66 -10.46 10.77
C LYS A 80 16.51 -9.30 11.75
N ARG A 81 15.99 -8.16 11.28
CA ARG A 81 15.89 -6.90 12.04
C ARG A 81 14.74 -6.88 13.06
N PHE A 82 13.72 -7.70 12.86
CA PHE A 82 12.49 -7.66 13.66
C PHE A 82 12.40 -8.87 14.58
N THR A 83 11.96 -8.64 15.82
CA THR A 83 11.79 -9.68 16.84
C THR A 83 10.33 -9.88 17.27
N THR A 84 9.42 -9.00 16.84
CA THR A 84 7.99 -9.05 17.17
C THR A 84 7.12 -8.90 15.93
N VAL A 85 5.96 -9.58 15.95
CA VAL A 85 4.96 -9.50 14.87
C VAL A 85 4.45 -8.08 14.70
N ASP A 86 4.14 -7.38 15.81
CA ASP A 86 3.66 -6.00 15.78
C ASP A 86 4.68 -5.03 15.19
N GLY A 87 5.96 -5.20 15.53
CA GLY A 87 7.05 -4.37 15.01
C GLY A 87 7.20 -4.50 13.50
N LEU A 88 7.20 -5.74 12.98
CA LEU A 88 7.24 -5.99 11.55
C LEU A 88 5.96 -5.50 10.86
N GLY A 89 4.79 -5.77 11.44
CA GLY A 89 3.50 -5.34 10.91
C GLY A 89 3.40 -3.82 10.75
N LYS A 90 3.84 -3.06 11.76
CA LYS A 90 3.92 -1.59 11.69
C LYS A 90 4.86 -1.12 10.59
N ALA A 91 6.07 -1.68 10.52
CA ALA A 91 7.06 -1.29 9.52
C ALA A 91 6.60 -1.64 8.09
N LEU A 92 5.87 -2.75 7.91
CA LEU A 92 5.21 -3.09 6.64
C LEU A 92 4.08 -2.10 6.32
N LYS A 93 3.24 -1.70 7.28
CA LYS A 93 2.23 -0.66 7.02
C LYS A 93 2.84 0.66 6.57
N GLU A 94 3.96 1.06 7.18
CA GLU A 94 4.70 2.26 6.79
C GLU A 94 5.34 2.14 5.40
N ALA A 95 5.93 0.98 5.08
CA ALA A 95 6.50 0.70 3.76
C ALA A 95 5.44 0.65 2.64
N TYR A 96 4.25 0.17 2.97
CA TYR A 96 3.12 0.00 2.07
C TYR A 96 1.97 0.97 2.40
N SER A 97 2.30 2.24 2.59
CA SER A 97 1.42 3.27 3.15
C SER A 97 0.17 3.60 2.32
N ASN A 98 0.23 3.51 0.98
CA ASN A 98 -0.95 3.78 0.16
C ASN A 98 -1.98 2.65 0.30
N LEU A 99 -1.53 1.39 0.35
CA LEU A 99 -2.42 0.27 0.65
C LEU A 99 -2.96 0.36 2.08
N ALA A 100 -2.14 0.81 3.04
CA ALA A 100 -2.59 1.03 4.42
C ALA A 100 -3.70 2.09 4.47
N ALA A 101 -3.58 3.19 3.72
CA ALA A 101 -4.63 4.20 3.59
C ALA A 101 -5.92 3.62 2.98
N LEU A 102 -5.82 2.72 1.99
CA LEU A 102 -7.01 2.02 1.46
C LEU A 102 -7.64 1.08 2.49
N GLU A 103 -6.84 0.40 3.33
CA GLU A 103 -7.34 -0.44 4.43
C GLU A 103 -8.11 0.42 5.45
N GLU A 104 -7.57 1.56 5.83
CA GLU A 104 -8.21 2.49 6.77
C GLU A 104 -9.58 2.96 6.26
N ILE A 105 -9.68 3.36 4.99
CA ILE A 105 -10.96 3.72 4.37
C ILE A 105 -11.90 2.51 4.34
N GLY A 106 -11.39 1.35 3.94
CA GLY A 106 -12.16 0.10 3.87
C GLY A 106 -12.77 -0.27 5.22
N VAL A 107 -11.97 -0.26 6.29
CA VAL A 107 -12.44 -0.54 7.66
C VAL A 107 -13.46 0.51 8.12
N ARG A 108 -13.16 1.80 7.94
CA ARG A 108 -14.05 2.90 8.36
C ARG A 108 -15.40 2.82 7.65
N ARG A 109 -15.41 2.51 6.35
CA ARG A 109 -16.63 2.39 5.55
C ARG A 109 -17.25 0.99 5.55
N LYS A 110 -16.68 0.06 6.33
CA LYS A 110 -17.14 -1.34 6.44
C LYS A 110 -17.17 -2.07 5.09
N ILE A 111 -16.22 -1.76 4.22
CA ILE A 111 -16.03 -2.44 2.93
C ILE A 111 -15.24 -3.72 3.21
N GLN A 112 -15.75 -4.85 2.72
CA GLN A 112 -15.05 -6.13 2.86
C GLN A 112 -13.77 -6.11 2.03
N ILE A 113 -12.65 -6.46 2.67
CA ILE A 113 -11.34 -6.55 2.05
C ILE A 113 -11.01 -8.03 1.79
N TYR A 114 -10.61 -8.36 0.57
CA TYR A 114 -10.24 -9.71 0.15
C TYR A 114 -8.82 -9.75 -0.45
N GLU A 115 -8.15 -10.89 -0.33
CA GLU A 115 -6.86 -11.13 -0.98
C GLU A 115 -7.04 -11.68 -2.42
N PRO A 116 -6.56 -10.97 -3.45
CA PRO A 116 -6.59 -11.44 -4.82
C PRO A 116 -5.38 -12.36 -5.10
N PHE A 117 -5.37 -13.57 -4.52
CA PHE A 117 -4.39 -14.59 -4.90
C PHE A 117 -4.82 -15.38 -6.13
N GLN A 118 -3.86 -16.04 -6.78
CA GLN A 118 -4.10 -16.94 -7.91
C GLN A 118 -5.28 -17.89 -7.63
N GLY A 119 -6.21 -17.97 -8.57
CA GLY A 119 -7.42 -18.78 -8.46
C GLY A 119 -8.65 -18.02 -7.96
N ALA A 120 -8.47 -16.89 -7.26
CA ALA A 120 -9.58 -16.06 -6.79
C ALA A 120 -10.41 -15.53 -7.98
N THR A 121 -11.71 -15.39 -7.77
CA THR A 121 -12.64 -14.86 -8.77
C THR A 121 -13.18 -13.50 -8.31
N ILE A 122 -12.97 -12.48 -9.12
CA ILE A 122 -13.42 -11.11 -8.88
C ILE A 122 -14.47 -10.80 -9.95
N GLY A 123 -15.75 -10.97 -9.63
CA GLY A 123 -16.83 -10.91 -10.63
C GLY A 123 -16.53 -11.80 -11.84
N ALA A 124 -16.31 -11.19 -13.01
CA ALA A 124 -15.96 -11.92 -14.24
C ALA A 124 -14.46 -12.23 -14.42
N PHE A 125 -13.59 -11.73 -13.55
CA PHE A 125 -12.14 -11.90 -13.65
C PHE A 125 -11.66 -13.11 -12.85
N ARG A 126 -10.69 -13.85 -13.40
CA ARG A 126 -9.90 -14.85 -12.68
C ARG A 126 -8.53 -14.27 -12.39
N VAL A 127 -8.13 -14.30 -11.12
CA VAL A 127 -6.79 -13.88 -10.73
C VAL A 127 -5.78 -14.97 -11.12
N MET A 128 -4.79 -14.60 -11.92
CA MET A 128 -3.80 -15.55 -12.46
C MET A 128 -2.52 -15.62 -11.63
N ALA A 129 -2.20 -14.57 -10.87
CA ALA A 129 -1.01 -14.44 -10.05
C ALA A 129 -1.22 -13.31 -9.01
N PRO A 130 -0.41 -13.24 -7.94
CA PRO A 130 0.59 -14.24 -7.51
C PRO A 130 -0.05 -15.40 -6.74
N THR A 131 0.68 -16.51 -6.59
CA THR A 131 0.39 -17.46 -5.49
C THR A 131 0.70 -16.80 -4.16
N ARG A 132 0.13 -17.32 -3.07
CA ARG A 132 0.44 -16.85 -1.71
C ARG A 132 1.93 -16.96 -1.39
N SER A 133 2.55 -18.10 -1.68
CA SER A 133 3.99 -18.30 -1.48
C SER A 133 4.83 -17.30 -2.28
N ARG A 134 4.50 -17.08 -3.56
CA ARG A 134 5.21 -16.10 -4.39
C ARG A 134 5.07 -14.68 -3.85
N PHE A 135 3.89 -14.32 -3.34
CA PHE A 135 3.68 -13.02 -2.71
C PHE A 135 4.57 -12.83 -1.48
N LEU A 136 4.65 -13.81 -0.58
CA LEU A 136 5.51 -13.72 0.61
C LEU A 136 7.00 -13.61 0.24
N ASP A 137 7.44 -14.31 -0.81
CA ASP A 137 8.80 -14.16 -1.34
C ASP A 137 9.07 -12.75 -1.86
N LEU A 138 8.12 -12.18 -2.60
CA LEU A 138 8.23 -10.82 -3.12
C LEU A 138 8.22 -9.77 -2.00
N VAL A 139 7.46 -9.99 -0.92
CA VAL A 139 7.51 -9.11 0.25
C VAL A 139 8.92 -9.09 0.83
N VAL A 140 9.54 -10.26 1.02
CA VAL A 140 10.90 -10.33 1.60
C VAL A 140 11.97 -9.75 0.68
N SER A 141 11.85 -9.93 -0.64
CA SER A 141 12.85 -9.41 -1.59
C SER A 141 12.61 -7.97 -2.06
N SER A 142 11.60 -7.28 -1.51
CA SER A 142 11.21 -5.95 -1.98
C SER A 142 12.10 -4.87 -1.37
N GLU A 143 12.61 -3.96 -2.21
CA GLU A 143 13.37 -2.76 -1.79
C GLU A 143 12.57 -1.85 -0.84
N LYS A 144 11.24 -1.98 -0.85
CA LYS A 144 10.36 -1.21 0.06
C LYS A 144 10.42 -1.75 1.50
N THR A 145 10.91 -2.97 1.71
CA THR A 145 10.95 -3.57 3.04
C THR A 145 12.11 -3.06 3.89
N PRO A 146 11.93 -3.03 5.23
CA PRO A 146 12.80 -2.25 6.11
C PRO A 146 14.21 -2.82 6.31
N GLU A 147 14.59 -3.91 5.63
CA GLU A 147 15.97 -4.42 5.68
C GLU A 147 16.95 -3.42 5.05
N GLU A 148 16.55 -2.75 3.96
CA GLU A 148 17.42 -1.80 3.24
C GLU A 148 17.41 -0.39 3.84
N LYS A 149 16.25 0.08 4.34
CA LYS A 149 16.12 1.42 4.93
C LYS A 149 17.03 1.63 6.15
N GLY A 150 17.27 0.59 6.94
CA GLY A 150 18.12 0.68 8.14
C GLY A 150 19.58 1.02 7.83
N LEU A 151 20.12 0.53 6.71
CA LEU A 151 21.48 0.84 6.28
C LEU A 151 21.61 2.30 5.83
N LEU A 152 20.62 2.80 5.09
CA LEU A 152 20.60 4.17 4.58
C LEU A 152 20.38 5.21 5.71
N GLU A 153 19.48 4.95 6.66
CA GLU A 153 19.30 5.84 7.82
C GLU A 153 20.52 5.85 8.74
N THR A 154 21.12 4.69 9.03
CA THR A 154 22.36 4.61 9.82
C THR A 154 23.50 5.41 9.16
N ALA A 155 23.62 5.33 7.83
CA ALA A 155 24.61 6.12 7.09
C ALA A 155 24.32 7.63 7.15
N ARG A 156 23.06 8.06 7.04
CA ARG A 156 22.67 9.48 7.17
C ARG A 156 22.95 10.02 8.57
N ASP A 157 22.60 9.28 9.61
CA ASP A 157 22.82 9.68 11.00
C ASP A 157 24.31 9.80 11.33
N ALA A 158 25.15 8.91 10.80
CA ALA A 158 26.60 8.99 10.94
C ALA A 158 27.18 10.27 10.30
N VAL A 159 26.72 10.65 9.10
CA VAL A 159 27.13 11.89 8.42
C VAL A 159 26.69 13.13 9.20
N VAL A 160 25.44 13.16 9.68
CA VAL A 160 24.92 14.27 10.48
C VAL A 160 25.71 14.43 11.77
N ARG A 161 26.08 13.32 12.42
CA ARG A 161 26.89 13.34 13.64
C ARG A 161 28.30 13.87 13.40
N LEU A 162 28.98 13.45 12.33
CA LEU A 162 30.28 13.99 11.94
C LEU A 162 30.23 15.50 11.69
N MET A 163 29.18 15.99 11.01
CA MET A 163 29.00 17.43 10.77
C MET A 163 28.79 18.21 12.06
N LYS A 164 28.03 17.66 13.02
CA LYS A 164 27.85 18.28 14.34
C LYS A 164 29.15 18.34 15.13
N GLU A 165 29.92 17.26 15.15
CA GLU A 165 31.23 17.19 15.83
C GLU A 165 32.23 18.21 15.23
N ALA A 166 32.28 18.33 13.89
CA ALA A 166 33.09 19.34 13.22
C ALA A 166 32.65 20.79 13.56
N ALA A 167 31.35 21.05 13.61
CA ALA A 167 30.82 22.38 13.96
C ALA A 167 31.15 22.78 15.41
N VAL A 168 31.14 21.82 16.35
CA VAL A 168 31.57 22.05 17.74
C VAL A 168 33.05 22.39 17.81
N LEU A 169 33.90 21.72 17.02
CA LEU A 169 35.35 21.97 16.93
C LEU A 169 35.66 23.37 16.37
N VAL A 170 34.97 23.80 15.30
CA VAL A 170 35.12 25.16 14.74
C VAL A 170 34.69 26.22 15.74
N LYS A 171 33.57 25.99 16.44
CA LYS A 171 33.06 26.93 17.46
C LYS A 171 34.01 27.05 18.66
N ALA A 172 34.69 25.97 19.04
CA ALA A 172 35.70 25.98 20.10
C ALA A 172 37.00 26.69 19.67
N ALA A 173 37.36 26.66 18.39
CA ALA A 173 38.55 27.31 17.84
C ALA A 173 38.36 28.84 17.64
N TRP A 174 37.14 29.30 17.35
CA TRP A 174 36.81 30.73 17.23
C TRP A 174 36.32 31.39 18.52
N GLY A 175 36.20 30.62 19.61
CA GLY A 175 35.85 31.13 20.94
C GLY A 175 37.05 31.51 21.82
N ARG A 176 38.27 31.57 21.27
CA ARG A 176 39.49 32.08 21.92
C ARG A 176 39.98 33.34 21.24
#